data_AF-A0AAE0HT66-F1
#
_entry.id   AF-A0AAE0HT66-F1
#
_cell.length_a   1.000
_cell.length_b   1.000
_cell.length_c   1.000
_cell.angle_alpha   90.00
_cell.angle_beta   90.00
_cell.angle_gamma   90.00
#
_symmetry.space_group_name_H-M   'P 1'
#
loop_
_entity.id
_entity.type
_entity.pdbx_description
1 polymer ?
#
loop_
_entity_poly.entity_id
_entity_poly.type
_entity_poly.pdbx_seq_one_letter_code
_entity_poly.pdbx_strand_id
1 'polypeptide(L)'
;MDEKRAFEQLPITQGSDSGSRQPADDSNRRHHHSRRPLHFLTIATLILSLWAFYRATTSSSRRWQERPLIWGKPYPSHLKGVATTPNIKLDENTLVPFEAHIMSKCPDAKDCLELMVLPAMQRVHDKVNFTLSYIGRPTANDGVACKHGPEECLGNIIELCAQKLYPDPKTYLGFTMCMTKQYSHIPQRSLVEDCALEHALDFNELNNCATEDDGAVGMGAPTRA
;
A
#
# COMPACT_ATOMS: atom_id res chain seq x y z
N MET A 1 9.83 3.40 -37.64
CA MET A 1 10.14 4.66 -36.95
C MET A 1 10.29 4.29 -35.49
N ASP A 2 11.54 4.22 -35.05
CA ASP A 2 11.99 3.51 -33.85
C ASP A 2 11.63 4.20 -32.53
N GLU A 3 10.95 3.46 -31.66
CA GLU A 3 10.62 3.79 -30.27
C GLU A 3 11.68 3.20 -29.32
N LYS A 4 12.96 3.53 -29.53
CA LYS A 4 14.08 3.07 -28.69
C LYS A 4 14.83 4.20 -27.97
N ARG A 5 14.16 5.32 -27.67
CA ARG A 5 14.87 6.50 -27.16
C ARG A 5 14.03 7.35 -26.21
N ALA A 6 13.67 6.79 -25.06
CA ALA A 6 13.00 7.56 -24.00
C ALA A 6 13.70 7.54 -22.64
N PHE A 7 14.86 6.87 -22.48
CA PHE A 7 15.47 6.70 -21.15
C PHE A 7 16.84 7.35 -20.91
N GLU A 8 17.39 8.09 -21.89
CA GLU A 8 18.81 8.47 -21.83
C GLU A 8 19.11 9.96 -22.04
N GLN A 9 18.30 10.87 -21.47
CA GLN A 9 18.74 12.27 -21.36
C GLN A 9 17.98 13.02 -20.26
N LEU A 10 18.54 13.10 -19.05
CA LEU A 10 18.59 14.35 -18.29
C LEU A 10 19.88 14.38 -17.42
N PRO A 11 20.68 15.45 -17.46
CA PRO A 11 21.98 15.51 -16.78
C PRO A 11 21.85 15.89 -15.29
N ILE A 12 22.54 15.14 -14.42
CA ILE A 12 22.70 15.43 -13.00
C ILE A 12 23.88 16.39 -12.81
N THR A 13 23.62 17.59 -12.30
CA THR A 13 24.66 18.49 -11.80
C THR A 13 25.10 18.02 -10.41
N GLN A 14 26.36 17.62 -10.28
CA GLN A 14 26.99 17.22 -9.02
C GLN A 14 27.18 18.43 -8.09
N GLY A 15 26.60 18.35 -6.89
CA GLY A 15 26.89 19.25 -5.77
C GLY A 15 28.14 18.77 -5.04
N SER A 16 29.12 19.66 -4.89
CA SER A 16 30.38 19.45 -4.18
C SER A 16 30.21 19.65 -2.68
N ASP A 17 30.69 18.67 -1.91
CA ASP A 17 30.71 18.66 -0.45
C ASP A 17 32.01 19.32 0.05
N SER A 18 31.93 20.32 0.92
CA SER A 18 33.13 20.92 1.54
C SER A 18 32.85 21.55 2.91
N GLY A 19 33.56 21.03 3.93
CA GLY A 19 33.96 21.69 5.18
C GLY A 19 32.85 21.91 6.23
N SER A 20 33.05 21.83 7.54
CA SER A 20 34.24 21.67 8.39
C SER A 20 33.74 21.67 9.84
N ARG A 21 34.33 20.87 10.73
CA ARG A 21 34.11 20.91 12.19
C ARG A 21 34.73 22.17 12.80
N GLN A 22 34.09 22.76 13.83
CA GLN A 22 34.73 23.24 15.07
C GLN A 22 33.68 23.58 16.17
N PRO A 23 34.09 23.66 17.46
CA PRO A 23 33.29 23.26 18.63
C PRO A 23 32.62 24.40 19.42
N ALA A 24 31.89 23.96 20.45
CA ALA A 24 31.07 24.67 21.42
C ALA A 24 31.68 25.91 22.07
N ASP A 25 30.83 26.93 22.24
CA ASP A 25 31.05 28.08 23.13
C ASP A 25 30.03 28.06 24.28
N ASP A 26 30.58 28.21 25.47
CA ASP A 26 29.99 28.19 26.80
C ASP A 26 29.76 29.63 27.24
N SER A 27 28.51 30.00 27.53
CA SER A 27 28.13 30.89 28.64
C SER A 27 26.78 31.59 28.38
N ASN A 28 25.73 31.17 29.08
CA ASN A 28 24.73 32.14 29.54
C ASN A 28 23.93 31.64 30.74
N ARG A 29 24.52 31.80 31.92
CA ARG A 29 23.83 31.68 33.20
C ARG A 29 22.99 32.94 33.41
N ARG A 30 21.71 32.91 33.05
CA ARG A 30 20.77 33.99 33.39
C ARG A 30 19.89 33.63 34.58
N HIS A 31 19.89 34.58 35.52
CA HIS A 31 19.24 34.54 36.82
C HIS A 31 17.73 34.27 36.73
N HIS A 32 17.28 33.23 37.44
CA HIS A 32 15.89 32.98 37.75
C HIS A 32 15.36 34.05 38.71
N HIS A 33 14.66 35.05 38.18
CA HIS A 33 13.79 35.90 38.99
C HIS A 33 12.50 35.13 39.27
N SER A 34 12.34 34.68 40.53
CA SER A 34 11.12 34.07 41.06
C SER A 34 9.95 35.06 40.98
N ARG A 35 9.17 34.96 39.90
CA ARG A 35 7.86 35.62 39.78
C ARG A 35 6.79 34.61 40.19
N ARG A 36 5.98 35.02 41.15
CA ARG A 36 4.98 34.25 41.92
C ARG A 36 4.09 33.34 41.05
N PRO A 37 3.78 32.10 41.48
CA PRO A 37 3.12 31.07 40.68
C PRO A 37 1.59 31.23 40.53
N LEU A 38 1.05 32.44 40.69
CA LEU A 38 -0.39 32.66 40.63
C LEU A 38 -0.95 32.51 39.20
N HIS A 39 -0.17 32.87 38.18
CA HIS A 39 -0.57 32.75 36.78
C HIS A 39 -0.63 31.29 36.28
N PHE A 40 0.20 30.40 36.82
CA PHE A 40 0.18 28.99 36.44
C PHE A 40 -1.10 28.29 36.92
N LEU A 41 -1.57 28.64 38.11
CA LEU A 41 -2.84 28.13 38.64
C LEU A 41 -4.02 28.60 37.79
N THR A 42 -4.08 29.87 37.39
CA THR A 42 -5.17 30.39 36.55
C THR A 42 -5.18 29.76 35.16
N ILE A 43 -3.99 29.56 34.55
CA ILE A 43 -3.88 28.92 33.24
C ILE A 43 -4.28 27.44 33.32
N ALA A 44 -3.84 26.71 34.36
CA ALA A 44 -4.21 25.31 34.55
C ALA A 44 -5.73 25.14 34.75
N THR A 45 -6.38 26.03 35.52
CA THR A 45 -7.84 26.00 35.69
C THR A 45 -8.59 26.29 34.40
N LEU A 46 -8.10 27.24 33.57
CA LEU A 46 -8.71 27.52 32.27
C LEU A 46 -8.57 26.34 31.32
N ILE A 47 -7.39 25.71 31.24
CA ILE A 47 -7.16 24.53 30.39
C ILE A 47 -8.05 23.36 30.83
N LEU A 48 -8.14 23.08 32.14
CA LEU A 48 -9.00 22.01 32.66
C LEU A 48 -10.49 22.27 32.37
N SER A 49 -10.93 23.52 32.51
CA SER A 49 -12.33 23.90 32.21
C SER A 49 -12.66 23.77 30.71
N LEU A 50 -11.75 24.20 29.82
CA LEU A 50 -11.90 24.05 28.37
C LEU A 50 -11.88 22.58 27.93
N TRP A 51 -11.02 21.75 28.54
CA TRP A 51 -10.97 20.31 28.25
C TRP A 51 -12.24 19.59 28.72
N ALA A 52 -12.75 19.93 29.90
CA ALA A 52 -14.03 19.40 30.40
C ALA A 52 -15.21 19.82 29.50
N PHE A 53 -15.24 21.07 29.05
CA PHE A 53 -16.26 21.58 28.14
C PHE A 53 -16.18 20.89 26.77
N TYR A 54 -14.98 20.74 26.20
CA TYR A 54 -14.75 20.01 24.95
C TYR A 54 -15.20 18.55 25.06
N ARG A 55 -14.91 17.86 26.17
CA ARG A 55 -15.43 16.50 26.43
C ARG A 55 -16.95 16.47 26.56
N ALA A 56 -17.57 17.45 27.21
CA ALA A 56 -19.02 17.53 27.34
C ALA A 56 -19.69 17.74 25.97
N THR A 57 -19.17 18.66 25.14
CA THR A 57 -19.73 18.98 23.81
C THR A 57 -19.45 17.90 22.76
N THR A 58 -18.37 17.12 22.91
CA THR A 58 -18.06 15.99 22.01
C THR A 58 -18.70 14.66 22.45
N SER A 59 -19.29 14.59 23.66
CA SER A 59 -19.99 13.39 24.13
C SER A 59 -21.32 13.13 23.40
N SER A 60 -21.80 14.09 22.60
CA SER A 60 -23.01 13.96 21.78
C SER A 60 -22.84 13.12 20.51
N SER A 61 -21.68 12.53 20.24
CA SER A 61 -21.48 11.61 19.09
C SER A 61 -21.33 10.13 19.46
N ARG A 62 -21.55 9.74 20.73
CA ARG A 62 -21.76 8.32 21.11
C ARG A 62 -23.24 7.93 21.04
N ARG A 63 -23.85 8.11 19.87
CA ARG A 63 -25.14 7.49 19.54
C ARG A 63 -25.17 7.04 18.07
N TRP A 64 -24.06 6.46 17.61
CA TRP A 64 -24.10 5.51 16.50
C TRP A 64 -24.48 4.16 17.10
N GLN A 65 -25.80 3.99 17.16
CA GLN A 65 -26.53 2.74 17.05
C GLN A 65 -25.64 1.49 16.88
N GLU A 66 -25.39 0.79 17.98
CA GLU A 66 -25.21 -0.65 17.91
C GLU A 66 -26.52 -1.21 17.35
N ARG A 67 -26.55 -1.46 16.04
CA ARG A 67 -27.48 -2.44 15.49
C ARG A 67 -26.91 -3.78 15.90
N PRO A 68 -27.55 -4.58 16.77
CA PRO A 68 -27.18 -5.97 16.89
C PRO A 68 -27.34 -6.57 15.50
N LEU A 69 -26.24 -7.07 14.93
CA LEU A 69 -26.31 -7.95 13.79
C LEU A 69 -27.20 -9.12 14.23
N ILE A 70 -28.41 -9.16 13.68
CA ILE A 70 -29.36 -10.25 13.85
C ILE A 70 -28.74 -11.45 13.15
N TRP A 71 -27.82 -12.13 13.84
CA TRP A 71 -27.38 -13.45 13.46
C TRP A 71 -28.55 -14.38 13.78
N GLY A 72 -29.22 -14.88 12.74
CA GLY A 72 -30.31 -15.85 12.94
C GLY A 72 -31.48 -15.81 11.97
N LYS A 73 -31.39 -15.15 10.81
CA LYS A 73 -32.31 -15.50 9.72
C LYS A 73 -31.67 -16.58 8.86
N PRO A 74 -32.17 -17.83 8.89
CA PRO A 74 -31.70 -18.85 7.95
C PRO A 74 -31.96 -18.33 6.52
N TYR A 75 -30.94 -18.42 5.68
CA TYR A 75 -31.08 -18.25 4.24
C TYR A 75 -32.23 -19.14 3.76
N PRO A 76 -33.15 -18.66 2.91
CA PRO A 76 -34.18 -19.50 2.32
C PRO A 76 -33.49 -20.53 1.42
N SER A 77 -33.27 -21.73 1.96
CA SER A 77 -32.85 -22.91 1.23
C SER A 77 -34.03 -23.43 0.42
N HIS A 78 -34.35 -22.73 -0.67
CA HIS A 78 -35.16 -23.28 -1.74
C HIS A 78 -34.26 -23.84 -2.86
N LEU A 79 -33.30 -24.68 -2.46
CA LEU A 79 -32.64 -25.64 -3.35
C LEU A 79 -33.01 -27.02 -2.85
N LYS A 80 -34.07 -27.59 -3.44
CA LYS A 80 -34.39 -29.01 -3.32
C LYS A 80 -33.28 -29.79 -4.01
N GLY A 81 -32.32 -30.25 -3.22
CA GLY A 81 -31.21 -31.07 -3.65
C GLY A 81 -30.42 -31.50 -2.44
N VAL A 82 -30.95 -32.47 -1.69
CA VAL A 82 -30.20 -33.17 -0.66
C VAL A 82 -29.14 -34.01 -1.37
N ALA A 83 -27.98 -33.41 -1.61
CA ALA A 83 -26.74 -34.14 -1.76
C ALA A 83 -26.24 -34.41 -0.35
N THR A 84 -26.19 -35.68 0.02
CA THR A 84 -25.52 -36.20 1.21
C THR A 84 -24.21 -35.45 1.40
N THR A 85 -24.07 -34.71 2.50
CA THR A 85 -22.82 -34.02 2.85
C THR A 85 -21.68 -35.03 2.80
N PRO A 86 -20.74 -34.94 1.84
CA PRO A 86 -19.52 -35.70 1.98
C PRO A 86 -18.86 -35.21 3.26
N ASN A 87 -18.32 -36.15 4.04
CA ASN A 87 -17.46 -35.85 5.17
C ASN A 87 -16.18 -35.24 4.59
N ILE A 88 -16.23 -33.94 4.26
CA ILE A 88 -15.07 -33.20 3.77
C ILE A 88 -14.13 -33.11 4.96
N LYS A 89 -13.11 -33.97 4.94
CA LYS A 89 -11.89 -33.73 5.71
C LYS A 89 -11.30 -32.43 5.16
N LEU A 90 -11.63 -31.31 5.80
CA LEU A 90 -10.89 -30.08 5.63
C LEU A 90 -9.49 -30.38 6.15
N ASP A 91 -8.56 -30.55 5.23
CA ASP A 91 -7.15 -30.56 5.57
C ASP A 91 -6.84 -29.19 6.18
N GLU A 92 -6.42 -29.15 7.45
CA GLU A 92 -6.05 -27.90 8.14
C GLU A 92 -4.93 -27.15 7.40
N ASN A 93 -4.19 -27.81 6.51
CA ASN A 93 -3.18 -27.18 5.64
C ASN A 93 -3.74 -26.64 4.32
N THR A 94 -5.05 -26.73 4.07
CA THR A 94 -5.65 -26.14 2.86
C THR A 94 -5.73 -24.62 3.00
N LEU A 95 -4.90 -23.92 2.22
CA LEU A 95 -4.94 -22.46 2.13
C LEU A 95 -6.21 -21.99 1.42
N VAL A 96 -6.82 -20.92 1.92
CA VAL A 96 -7.97 -20.29 1.28
C VAL A 96 -7.49 -19.43 0.09
N PRO A 97 -8.04 -19.60 -1.13
CA PRO A 97 -7.72 -18.71 -2.23
C PRO A 97 -8.16 -17.28 -1.92
N PHE A 98 -7.23 -16.32 -2.03
CA PHE A 98 -7.52 -14.90 -1.88
C PHE A 98 -6.87 -14.13 -3.02
N GLU A 99 -7.68 -13.54 -3.90
CA GLU A 99 -7.17 -12.76 -5.02
C GLU A 99 -7.75 -11.35 -4.98
N ALA A 100 -6.88 -10.35 -5.18
CA ALA A 100 -7.27 -8.95 -5.32
C ALA A 100 -6.85 -8.45 -6.70
N HIS A 101 -7.72 -7.67 -7.36
CA HIS A 101 -7.44 -7.08 -8.67
C HIS A 101 -7.34 -5.57 -8.56
N ILE A 102 -6.19 -4.99 -8.95
CA ILE A 102 -5.92 -3.55 -8.88
C ILE A 102 -5.41 -3.00 -10.23
N MET A 103 -5.20 -1.69 -10.26
CA MET A 103 -4.52 -0.97 -11.35
C MET A 103 -3.48 -0.07 -10.67
N SER A 104 -2.21 -0.12 -11.10
CA SER A 104 -1.10 0.58 -10.45
C SER A 104 -1.33 2.09 -10.31
N LYS A 105 -1.95 2.74 -11.30
CA LYS A 105 -2.26 4.18 -11.29
C LYS A 105 -3.63 4.57 -10.71
N CYS A 106 -4.38 3.63 -10.14
CA CYS A 106 -5.71 3.92 -9.63
C CYS A 106 -5.68 4.49 -8.19
N PRO A 107 -6.28 5.66 -7.91
CA PRO A 107 -6.35 6.19 -6.56
C PRO A 107 -7.09 5.24 -5.59
N ASP A 108 -8.12 4.54 -6.05
CA ASP A 108 -8.88 3.60 -5.22
C ASP A 108 -8.04 2.37 -4.83
N ALA A 109 -7.02 2.02 -5.64
CA ALA A 109 -6.12 0.91 -5.32
C ALA A 109 -5.29 1.22 -4.07
N LYS A 110 -4.95 2.51 -3.84
CA LYS A 110 -4.27 2.95 -2.62
C LYS A 110 -5.10 2.62 -1.38
N ASP A 111 -6.37 3.05 -1.36
CA ASP A 111 -7.26 2.80 -0.23
C ASP A 111 -7.55 1.30 -0.06
N CYS A 112 -7.68 0.56 -1.17
CA CYS A 112 -7.84 -0.89 -1.15
C CYS A 112 -6.65 -1.59 -0.47
N LEU A 113 -5.43 -1.25 -0.87
CA LEU A 113 -4.23 -1.84 -0.28
C LEU A 113 -4.04 -1.43 1.18
N GLU A 114 -4.13 -0.13 1.47
CA GLU A 114 -3.84 0.43 2.79
C GLU A 114 -4.88 0.01 3.84
N LEU A 115 -6.17 0.04 3.50
CA LEU A 115 -7.25 -0.16 4.46
C LEU A 115 -7.76 -1.59 4.52
N MET A 116 -7.59 -2.38 3.46
CA MET A 116 -8.17 -3.73 3.36
C MET A 116 -7.13 -4.83 3.18
N VAL A 117 -6.36 -4.82 2.09
CA VAL A 117 -5.49 -5.96 1.74
C VAL A 117 -4.32 -6.11 2.71
N LEU A 118 -3.55 -5.05 2.96
CA LEU A 118 -2.39 -5.14 3.85
C LEU A 118 -2.77 -5.51 5.28
N PRO A 119 -3.78 -4.87 5.92
CA PRO A 119 -4.20 -5.26 7.27
C PRO A 119 -4.73 -6.69 7.36
N ALA A 120 -5.36 -7.21 6.30
CA ALA A 120 -5.77 -8.60 6.23
C ALA A 120 -4.56 -9.53 6.14
N MET A 121 -3.67 -9.31 5.16
CA MET A 121 -2.49 -10.14 4.93
C MET A 121 -1.56 -10.20 6.14
N GLN A 122 -1.41 -9.10 6.89
CA GLN A 122 -0.66 -9.09 8.16
C GLN A 122 -1.16 -10.14 9.18
N ARG A 123 -2.46 -10.48 9.16
CA ARG A 123 -3.09 -11.40 10.12
C ARG A 123 -3.28 -12.81 9.58
N VAL A 124 -3.38 -12.97 8.26
CA VAL A 124 -3.81 -14.24 7.64
C VAL A 124 -2.90 -14.74 6.51
N HIS A 125 -1.74 -14.13 6.25
CA HIS A 125 -0.83 -14.56 5.17
C HIS A 125 -0.48 -16.06 5.17
N ASP A 126 -0.45 -16.69 6.35
CA ASP A 126 -0.16 -18.12 6.56
C ASP A 126 -1.37 -19.04 6.29
N LYS A 127 -2.55 -18.46 6.04
CA LYS A 127 -3.83 -19.18 5.87
C LYS A 127 -4.42 -19.00 4.47
N VAL A 128 -3.79 -18.19 3.63
CA VAL A 128 -4.29 -17.86 2.30
C VAL A 128 -3.25 -18.17 1.22
N ASN A 129 -3.74 -18.60 0.07
CA ASN A 129 -2.96 -18.55 -1.16
C ASN A 129 -3.30 -17.22 -1.83
N PHE A 130 -2.47 -16.21 -1.56
CA PHE A 130 -2.73 -14.83 -1.97
C PHE A 130 -2.11 -14.50 -3.32
N THR A 131 -2.92 -13.91 -4.20
CA THR A 131 -2.51 -13.40 -5.51
C THR A 131 -2.94 -11.94 -5.65
N LEU A 132 -2.01 -11.07 -6.05
CA LEU A 132 -2.33 -9.71 -6.49
C LEU A 132 -2.30 -9.66 -8.02
N SER A 133 -3.44 -9.37 -8.62
CA SER A 133 -3.64 -9.37 -10.07
C SER A 133 -3.89 -7.95 -10.58
N TYR A 134 -3.56 -7.71 -11.85
CA TYR A 134 -3.66 -6.38 -12.46
C TYR A 134 -4.68 -6.36 -13.58
N ILE A 135 -5.46 -5.28 -13.64
CA ILE A 135 -6.50 -5.10 -14.64
C ILE A 135 -5.89 -4.46 -15.89
N GLY A 136 -6.04 -5.15 -17.01
CA GLY A 136 -5.74 -4.65 -18.35
C GLY A 136 -6.74 -5.20 -19.35
N ARG A 137 -6.96 -4.50 -20.46
CA ARG A 137 -7.83 -4.96 -21.55
C ARG A 137 -6.98 -5.44 -22.72
N PRO A 138 -7.14 -6.68 -23.19
CA PRO A 138 -6.41 -7.15 -24.37
C PRO A 138 -6.81 -6.33 -25.61
N THR A 139 -5.85 -6.14 -26.51
CA THR A 139 -6.01 -5.47 -27.80
C THR A 139 -5.95 -6.50 -28.94
N ALA A 140 -6.32 -6.10 -30.15
CA ALA A 140 -6.33 -7.00 -31.31
C ALA A 140 -4.93 -7.45 -31.78
N ASN A 141 -3.87 -6.77 -31.33
CA ASN A 141 -2.48 -7.05 -31.71
C ASN A 141 -1.70 -7.69 -30.56
N ASP A 142 -2.37 -8.51 -29.74
CA ASP A 142 -1.80 -9.19 -28.57
C ASP A 142 -1.18 -8.27 -27.48
N GLY A 143 -1.32 -6.95 -27.62
CA GLY A 143 -0.94 -5.96 -26.60
C GLY A 143 -2.04 -5.74 -25.55
N VAL A 144 -1.72 -4.94 -24.53
CA VAL A 144 -2.64 -4.63 -23.43
C VAL A 144 -2.90 -3.13 -23.33
N ALA A 145 -4.17 -2.76 -23.16
CA ALA A 145 -4.64 -1.40 -22.95
C ALA A 145 -5.10 -1.20 -21.51
N CYS A 146 -4.58 -0.17 -20.86
CA CYS A 146 -4.85 0.18 -19.46
C CYS A 146 -5.75 1.40 -19.34
N LYS A 147 -6.44 1.54 -18.20
CA LYS A 147 -7.43 2.61 -18.02
C LYS A 147 -6.75 3.99 -17.96
N HIS A 148 -5.66 4.11 -17.22
CA HIS A 148 -4.92 5.36 -17.04
C HIS A 148 -3.72 5.47 -18.01
N GLY A 149 -3.80 4.84 -19.19
CA GLY A 149 -2.80 4.96 -20.25
C GLY A 149 -1.60 4.02 -20.12
N PRO A 150 -0.58 4.16 -21.00
CA PRO A 150 0.55 3.22 -21.08
C PRO A 150 1.42 3.21 -19.82
N GLU A 151 1.48 4.33 -19.09
CA GLU A 151 2.17 4.43 -17.81
C GLU A 151 1.62 3.46 -16.75
N GLU A 152 0.30 3.25 -16.71
CA GLU A 152 -0.31 2.22 -15.85
C GLU A 152 0.09 0.82 -16.29
N CYS A 153 0.11 0.55 -17.60
CA CYS A 153 0.49 -0.76 -18.08
C CYS A 153 1.92 -1.11 -17.66
N LEU A 154 2.85 -0.18 -17.82
CA LEU A 154 4.23 -0.38 -17.37
C LEU A 154 4.31 -0.50 -15.84
N GLY A 155 3.53 0.29 -15.10
CA GLY A 155 3.41 0.14 -13.64
C GLY A 155 2.93 -1.26 -13.21
N ASN A 156 1.87 -1.78 -13.85
CA ASN A 156 1.35 -3.12 -13.59
C ASN A 156 2.42 -4.19 -13.85
N ILE A 157 3.17 -4.07 -14.95
CA ILE A 157 4.25 -5.00 -15.31
C ILE A 157 5.37 -4.99 -14.26
N ILE A 158 5.80 -3.80 -13.81
CA ILE A 158 6.84 -3.67 -12.78
C ILE A 158 6.40 -4.33 -11.47
N GLU A 159 5.15 -4.11 -11.04
CA GLU A 159 4.63 -4.70 -9.81
C GLU A 159 4.41 -6.23 -9.94
N LEU A 160 4.02 -6.72 -11.12
CA LEU A 160 3.99 -8.16 -11.44
C LEU A 160 5.39 -8.79 -11.42
N CYS A 161 6.41 -8.08 -11.91
CA CYS A 161 7.80 -8.49 -11.84
C CYS A 161 8.31 -8.58 -10.40
N ALA A 162 7.94 -7.62 -9.54
CA ALA A 162 8.24 -7.69 -8.12
C ALA A 162 7.67 -8.96 -7.47
N GLN A 163 6.41 -9.30 -7.77
CA GLN A 163 5.78 -10.54 -7.28
C GLN A 163 6.48 -11.80 -7.82
N LYS A 164 6.88 -11.82 -9.10
CA LYS A 164 7.55 -12.97 -9.73
C LYS A 164 8.95 -13.22 -9.15
N LEU A 165 9.74 -12.15 -8.97
CA LEU A 165 11.12 -12.24 -8.51
C LEU A 165 11.22 -12.38 -6.99
N TYR A 166 10.29 -11.78 -6.25
CA TYR A 166 10.29 -11.72 -4.80
C TYR A 166 8.96 -12.25 -4.23
N PRO A 167 8.71 -13.57 -4.27
CA PRO A 167 7.39 -14.14 -4.01
C PRO A 167 6.91 -14.06 -2.56
N ASP A 168 7.71 -13.56 -1.61
CA ASP A 168 7.24 -13.27 -0.24
C ASP A 168 6.25 -12.10 -0.27
N PRO A 169 4.96 -12.31 0.10
CA PRO A 169 3.96 -11.25 0.15
C PRO A 169 4.36 -10.04 0.98
N LYS A 170 5.20 -10.21 2.01
CA LYS A 170 5.65 -9.07 2.82
C LYS A 170 6.54 -8.12 2.02
N THR A 171 7.33 -8.65 1.10
CA THR A 171 8.29 -7.90 0.28
C THR A 171 7.58 -7.23 -0.89
N TYR A 172 6.93 -8.00 -1.76
CA TYR A 172 6.32 -7.42 -2.96
C TYR A 172 5.12 -6.53 -2.65
N LEU A 173 4.29 -6.85 -1.64
CA LEU A 173 3.18 -5.95 -1.26
C LEU A 173 3.67 -4.65 -0.63
N GLY A 174 4.80 -4.69 0.08
CA GLY A 174 5.47 -3.48 0.56
C GLY A 174 5.84 -2.58 -0.61
N PHE A 175 6.57 -3.13 -1.58
CA PHE A 175 6.95 -2.43 -2.81
C PHE A 175 5.75 -1.87 -3.57
N THR A 176 4.71 -2.68 -3.82
CA THR A 176 3.48 -2.23 -4.47
C THR A 176 2.81 -1.09 -3.71
N MET A 177 2.73 -1.16 -2.38
CA MET A 177 2.16 -0.08 -1.57
C MET A 177 2.99 1.20 -1.65
N CYS A 178 4.33 1.10 -1.66
CA CYS A 178 5.23 2.24 -1.82
C CYS A 178 4.96 2.95 -3.16
N MET A 179 4.92 2.20 -4.26
CA MET A 179 4.58 2.74 -5.58
C MET A 179 3.18 3.35 -5.59
N THR A 180 2.18 2.62 -5.10
CA THR A 180 0.78 3.04 -5.09
C THR A 180 0.54 4.31 -4.27
N LYS A 181 1.30 4.57 -3.21
CA LYS A 181 1.21 5.85 -2.46
C LYS A 181 1.50 7.07 -3.34
N GLN A 182 2.32 6.89 -4.37
CA GLN A 182 2.69 7.90 -5.35
C GLN A 182 2.19 7.56 -6.75
N TYR A 183 1.00 6.92 -6.86
CA TYR A 183 0.43 6.39 -8.10
C TYR A 183 0.46 7.36 -9.30
N SER A 184 0.39 8.67 -9.08
CA SER A 184 0.47 9.69 -10.13
C SER A 184 1.82 9.67 -10.87
N HIS A 185 2.90 9.32 -10.15
CA HIS A 185 4.28 9.32 -10.65
C HIS A 185 4.71 7.96 -11.22
N ILE A 186 3.89 6.91 -11.14
CA ILE A 186 4.21 5.63 -11.77
C ILE A 186 4.27 5.83 -13.31
N PRO A 187 5.28 5.34 -14.04
CA PRO A 187 6.39 4.47 -13.61
C PRO A 187 7.74 5.21 -13.60
N GLN A 188 7.80 6.43 -13.07
CA GLN A 188 9.04 7.22 -13.01
C GLN A 188 10.17 6.42 -12.36
N ARG A 189 11.33 6.39 -13.02
CA ARG A 189 12.51 5.62 -12.59
C ARG A 189 12.87 5.85 -11.13
N SER A 190 12.90 7.11 -10.70
CA SER A 190 13.25 7.47 -9.32
C SER A 190 12.28 6.86 -8.30
N LEU A 191 10.98 6.85 -8.59
CA LEU A 191 10.00 6.20 -7.71
C LEU A 191 10.25 4.70 -7.60
N VAL A 192 10.54 4.04 -8.73
CA VAL A 192 10.81 2.59 -8.77
C VAL A 192 12.09 2.26 -8.01
N GLU A 193 13.16 3.03 -8.20
CA GLU A 193 14.44 2.87 -7.48
C GLU A 193 14.28 3.10 -5.97
N ASP A 194 13.59 4.17 -5.57
CA ASP A 194 13.35 4.49 -4.16
C ASP A 194 12.55 3.37 -3.47
N CYS A 195 11.46 2.92 -4.09
CA CYS A 195 10.64 1.83 -3.55
C CYS A 195 11.36 0.48 -3.57
N ALA A 196 12.17 0.21 -4.59
CA ALA A 196 12.98 -1.01 -4.64
C ALA A 196 14.01 -1.01 -3.49
N LEU A 197 14.69 0.11 -3.27
CA LEU A 197 15.63 0.28 -2.17
C LEU A 197 14.96 0.12 -0.80
N GLU A 198 13.80 0.76 -0.59
CA GLU A 198 13.04 0.68 0.68
C GLU A 198 12.67 -0.76 1.05
N HIS A 199 12.36 -1.60 0.05
CA HIS A 199 11.90 -2.97 0.26
C HIS A 199 12.95 -4.05 -0.08
N ALA A 200 14.21 -3.65 -0.32
CA ALA A 200 15.32 -4.54 -0.65
C ALA A 200 15.10 -5.38 -1.93
N LEU A 201 14.48 -4.79 -2.94
CA LEU A 201 14.43 -5.34 -4.30
C LEU A 201 15.60 -4.78 -5.11
N ASP A 202 16.12 -5.58 -6.04
CA ASP A 202 17.14 -5.17 -6.99
C ASP A 202 16.48 -4.48 -8.19
N PHE A 203 16.80 -3.20 -8.39
CA PHE A 203 16.23 -2.42 -9.49
C PHE A 203 16.59 -3.01 -10.86
N ASN A 204 17.81 -3.54 -11.04
CA ASN A 204 18.22 -4.07 -12.34
C ASN A 204 17.47 -5.36 -12.65
N GLU A 205 17.27 -6.24 -11.67
CA GLU A 205 16.45 -7.44 -11.84
C GLU A 205 14.99 -7.08 -12.19
N LEU A 206 14.41 -6.09 -11.52
CA LEU A 206 13.08 -5.56 -11.85
C LEU A 206 13.01 -5.01 -13.27
N ASN A 207 13.99 -4.18 -13.65
CA ASN A 207 14.07 -3.58 -14.98
C ASN A 207 14.24 -4.65 -16.06
N ASN A 208 15.11 -5.64 -15.83
CA ASN A 208 15.31 -6.76 -16.75
C ASN A 208 14.00 -7.52 -16.92
N CYS A 209 13.35 -7.95 -15.84
CA CYS A 209 12.06 -8.64 -15.90
C CYS A 209 10.97 -7.84 -16.65
N ALA A 210 10.90 -6.52 -16.45
CA ALA A 210 9.89 -5.68 -17.09
C ALA A 210 10.14 -5.46 -18.60
N THR A 211 11.39 -5.67 -19.05
CA THR A 211 11.79 -5.54 -20.46
C THR A 211 11.92 -6.89 -21.18
N GLU A 212 12.07 -7.98 -20.43
CA GLU A 212 12.01 -9.34 -20.95
C GLU A 212 10.57 -9.65 -21.43
N ASP A 213 10.46 -10.34 -22.56
CA ASP A 213 9.18 -10.75 -23.19
C ASP A 213 8.24 -9.61 -23.62
N ASP A 214 8.74 -8.45 -24.07
CA ASP A 214 7.94 -7.28 -24.48
C ASP A 214 6.96 -6.79 -23.38
N GLY A 215 7.25 -7.07 -22.11
CA GLY A 215 6.36 -6.72 -21.00
C GLY A 215 5.13 -7.63 -20.88
N ALA A 216 5.14 -8.81 -21.52
CA ALA A 216 4.06 -9.80 -21.43
C ALA A 216 3.93 -10.48 -20.05
N VAL A 217 4.72 -10.06 -19.06
CA VAL A 217 4.63 -10.55 -17.69
C VAL A 217 3.23 -10.27 -17.14
N GLY A 218 2.41 -11.33 -17.03
CA GLY A 218 1.20 -11.41 -16.20
C GLY A 218 -0.05 -10.65 -16.65
N MET A 219 -0.02 -9.82 -17.70
CA MET A 219 -1.18 -9.03 -18.12
C MET A 219 -2.21 -9.80 -18.98
N GLY A 220 -1.98 -11.10 -19.22
CA GLY A 220 -2.82 -11.94 -20.09
C GLY A 220 -3.00 -13.41 -19.69
N ALA A 221 -2.52 -13.85 -18.53
CA ALA A 221 -2.67 -15.25 -18.12
C ALA A 221 -3.56 -15.37 -16.86
N PRO A 222 -4.72 -16.04 -16.95
CA PRO A 222 -5.28 -16.66 -15.76
C PRO A 222 -4.28 -17.71 -15.31
N THR A 223 -3.58 -17.46 -14.20
CA THR A 223 -2.89 -18.54 -13.48
C THR A 223 -3.98 -19.49 -12.97
N ARG A 224 -4.30 -20.51 -13.78
CA ARG A 224 -5.24 -21.57 -13.41
C ARG A 224 -4.57 -22.93 -13.58
N ALA A 225 -4.58 -23.64 -12.45
CA ALA A 225 -4.35 -25.07 -12.23
C ALA A 225 -2.89 -25.55 -12.29
#